data_AF-A0A7G6A712-F1
#
_entry.id   AF-A0A7G6A712-F1
#
_cell.length_a   1.000
_cell.length_b   1.000
_cell.length_c   1.000
_cell.angle_alpha   90.00
_cell.angle_beta   90.00
_cell.angle_gamma   90.00
#
_symmetry.space_group_name_H-M   'P 1'
#
loop_
_entity.id
_entity.type
_entity.pdbx_description
1 polymer ?
#
loop_
_entity_poly.entity_id
_entity_poly.type
_entity_poly.pdbx_seq_one_letter_code
_entity_poly.pdbx_strand_id
1 'polypeptide(L)'
;MSVSRLMRQLLAASVLALGAGTASADIVVIDFDDISGIYIDSYSESGFDIVSLETGVGGGHLHPGSGDLWLHSQFGSSPYQIRRTDGANFDVLGFEYLGGTSTFIADNGATFNIVGEVPLTHVELPASFQNVNYINWYMTTPDPDDIYGEDWGRIDNIVTRVAPVPEPAHAGMLGLGLGALLAARRRARRKE
;
A
#
# COMPACT_ATOMS: atom_id res chain seq x y z
N MET A 1 -2.41 -15.97 -54.85
CA MET A 1 -3.23 -15.61 -53.67
C MET A 1 -2.34 -14.98 -52.60
N SER A 2 -2.51 -13.69 -52.32
CA SER A 2 -1.60 -12.82 -51.54
C SER A 2 -2.02 -12.68 -50.07
N VAL A 3 -2.15 -13.81 -49.36
CA VAL A 3 -2.55 -13.85 -47.94
C VAL A 3 -1.35 -13.57 -46.99
N SER A 4 -0.12 -13.53 -47.50
CA SER A 4 1.08 -13.71 -46.67
C SER A 4 1.65 -12.47 -45.98
N ARG A 5 1.30 -11.23 -46.38
CA ARG A 5 1.91 -10.01 -45.80
C ARG A 5 1.07 -9.37 -44.70
N LEU A 6 -0.23 -9.20 -44.90
CA LEU A 6 -1.13 -8.59 -43.93
C LEU A 6 -1.23 -9.46 -42.66
N MET A 7 -1.33 -10.78 -42.84
CA MET A 7 -1.45 -11.75 -41.76
C MET A 7 -0.17 -11.86 -40.91
N ARG A 8 1.02 -11.68 -41.51
CA ARG A 8 2.30 -11.61 -40.79
C ARG A 8 2.45 -10.29 -40.00
N GLN A 9 1.92 -9.19 -40.52
CA GLN A 9 1.93 -7.90 -39.82
C GLN A 9 0.97 -7.90 -38.63
N LEU A 10 -0.21 -8.49 -38.79
CA LEU A 10 -1.16 -8.69 -37.69
C LEU A 10 -0.57 -9.62 -36.63
N LEU A 11 0.05 -10.75 -37.00
CA LEU A 11 0.72 -11.63 -36.03
C LEU A 11 1.83 -10.91 -35.25
N ALA A 12 2.65 -10.08 -35.92
CA ALA A 12 3.72 -9.34 -35.25
C ALA A 12 3.16 -8.28 -34.27
N ALA A 13 2.06 -7.62 -34.62
CA ALA A 13 1.37 -6.69 -33.73
C ALA A 13 0.73 -7.41 -32.53
N SER A 14 0.16 -8.60 -32.74
CA SER A 14 -0.39 -9.43 -31.66
C SER A 14 0.69 -9.92 -30.70
N VAL A 15 1.87 -10.32 -31.19
CA VAL A 15 3.00 -10.74 -30.34
C VAL A 15 3.57 -9.57 -29.54
N LEU A 16 3.62 -8.36 -30.10
CA LEU A 16 4.02 -7.15 -29.38
C LEU A 16 2.98 -6.70 -28.35
N ALA A 17 1.69 -6.87 -28.63
CA ALA A 17 0.61 -6.57 -27.68
C ALA A 17 0.54 -7.58 -26.51
N LEU A 18 0.93 -8.83 -26.76
CA LEU A 18 1.05 -9.88 -25.72
C LEU A 18 2.36 -9.79 -24.91
N GLY A 19 3.31 -8.96 -25.36
CA GLY A 19 4.57 -8.69 -24.66
C GLY A 19 4.51 -7.53 -23.68
N ALA A 20 3.34 -6.89 -23.50
CA ALA A 20 3.10 -5.99 -22.38
C ALA A 20 3.16 -6.83 -21.11
N GLY A 21 4.32 -6.83 -20.45
CA GLY A 21 4.59 -7.65 -19.29
C GLY A 21 3.53 -7.43 -18.22
N THR A 22 3.07 -8.52 -17.63
CA THR A 22 2.39 -8.43 -16.34
C THR A 22 3.40 -7.78 -15.39
N ALA A 23 3.10 -6.57 -14.92
CA ALA A 23 3.84 -6.04 -13.79
C ALA A 23 3.77 -7.09 -12.66
N SER A 24 4.86 -7.25 -11.90
CA SER A 24 4.86 -8.12 -10.73
C SER A 24 4.24 -7.38 -9.55
N ALA A 25 3.61 -8.11 -8.64
CA ALA A 25 3.28 -7.54 -7.33
C ALA A 25 4.55 -6.99 -6.70
N ASP A 26 4.45 -5.80 -6.11
CA ASP A 26 5.59 -5.10 -5.51
C ASP A 26 5.49 -5.18 -3.98
N ILE A 27 6.63 -5.25 -3.31
CA ILE A 27 6.72 -5.20 -1.85
C ILE A 27 7.08 -3.77 -1.48
N VAL A 28 6.21 -3.15 -0.69
CA VAL A 28 6.40 -1.79 -0.21
C VAL A 28 6.50 -1.84 1.31
N VAL A 29 7.57 -1.25 1.84
CA VAL A 29 7.78 -1.07 3.28
C VAL A 29 7.52 0.39 3.60
N ILE A 30 6.73 0.64 4.65
CA ILE A 30 6.53 1.96 5.25
C ILE A 30 7.39 2.00 6.51
N ASP A 31 8.46 2.81 6.50
CA ASP A 31 9.50 2.81 7.54
C ASP A 31 9.52 4.10 8.40
N PHE A 32 8.71 5.09 8.05
CA PHE A 32 8.59 6.33 8.83
C PHE A 32 9.91 7.11 9.01
N ASP A 33 10.98 6.84 8.25
CA ASP A 33 12.30 7.48 8.46
C ASP A 33 12.25 9.02 8.30
N ASP A 34 11.34 9.51 7.44
CA ASP A 34 11.16 10.92 7.14
C ASP A 34 10.02 11.59 7.94
N ILE A 35 9.41 10.86 8.89
CA ILE A 35 8.33 11.43 9.71
C ILE A 35 8.87 12.51 10.65
N SER A 36 8.25 13.70 10.64
CA SER A 36 8.68 14.83 11.47
C SER A 36 7.51 15.62 12.03
N GLY A 37 7.77 16.32 13.13
CA GLY A 37 6.73 16.98 13.94
C GLY A 37 6.43 16.21 15.22
N ILE A 38 5.57 16.77 16.06
CA ILE A 38 5.16 16.15 17.32
C ILE A 38 3.73 15.65 17.22
N TYR A 39 2.86 16.42 16.56
CA TYR A 39 1.46 16.11 16.30
C TYR A 39 1.15 16.49 14.86
N ILE A 40 0.92 15.49 14.00
CA ILE A 40 0.59 15.71 12.58
C ILE A 40 -0.75 15.06 12.25
N ASP A 41 -1.53 15.67 11.35
CA ASP A 41 -2.86 15.18 11.01
C ASP A 41 -2.80 13.91 10.14
N SER A 42 -1.74 13.81 9.32
CA SER A 42 -1.54 12.73 8.38
C SER A 42 -0.06 12.54 8.05
N TYR A 43 0.29 11.32 7.66
CA TYR A 43 1.58 10.96 7.10
C TYR A 43 1.36 10.21 5.77
N SER A 44 2.20 10.46 4.78
CA SER A 44 2.11 9.76 3.50
C SER A 44 3.48 9.30 3.05
N GLU A 45 3.57 8.04 2.64
CA GLU A 45 4.82 7.42 2.22
C GLU A 45 4.52 6.30 1.22
N SER A 46 5.33 6.19 0.17
CA SER A 46 5.30 5.06 -0.76
C SER A 46 3.91 4.70 -1.33
N GLY A 47 3.04 5.71 -1.52
CA GLY A 47 1.68 5.53 -2.04
C GLY A 47 0.62 5.14 -1.00
N PHE A 48 0.95 5.25 0.29
CA PHE A 48 0.05 5.07 1.41
C PHE A 48 -0.18 6.36 2.16
N ASP A 49 -1.39 6.51 2.70
CA ASP A 49 -1.77 7.56 3.64
C ASP A 49 -2.10 6.92 4.98
N ILE A 50 -1.55 7.51 6.04
CA ILE A 50 -1.82 7.20 7.43
C ILE A 50 -2.48 8.44 8.04
N VAL A 51 -3.64 8.27 8.67
CA VAL A 51 -4.40 9.37 9.25
C VAL A 51 -4.95 9.01 10.62
N SER A 52 -5.06 9.98 11.51
CA SER A 52 -5.90 9.83 12.70
C SER A 52 -7.38 9.95 12.31
N LEU A 53 -8.23 9.09 12.86
CA LEU A 53 -9.68 9.15 12.62
C LEU A 53 -10.44 9.98 13.67
N GLU A 54 -9.75 10.61 14.62
CA GLU A 54 -10.38 11.53 15.57
C GLU A 54 -10.83 12.82 14.89
N THR A 55 -11.93 13.39 15.34
CA THR A 55 -12.39 14.68 14.80
C THR A 55 -12.80 15.70 15.87
N GLY A 56 -12.55 15.39 17.16
CA GLY A 56 -12.88 16.26 18.30
C GLY A 56 -11.93 17.45 18.54
N VAL A 57 -12.31 18.33 19.48
CA VAL A 57 -11.50 19.48 19.93
C VAL A 57 -10.37 18.98 20.83
N GLY A 58 -9.11 19.28 20.47
CA GLY A 58 -7.92 18.57 20.95
C GLY A 58 -7.49 17.41 20.03
N GLY A 59 -8.06 17.40 18.81
CA GLY A 59 -8.09 16.34 17.81
C GLY A 59 -6.91 15.37 17.76
N GLY A 60 -7.27 14.12 17.58
CA GLY A 60 -6.33 13.03 17.36
C GLY A 60 -5.43 13.33 16.18
N HIS A 61 -4.18 13.08 16.44
CA HIS A 61 -3.05 13.34 15.59
C HIS A 61 -2.20 12.07 15.60
N LEU A 62 -1.40 11.92 14.57
CA LEU A 62 -0.32 10.96 14.59
C LEU A 62 0.76 11.47 15.55
N HIS A 63 1.42 10.53 16.25
CA HIS A 63 2.57 10.81 17.11
C HIS A 63 3.84 10.22 16.47
N PRO A 64 4.60 11.02 15.70
CA PRO A 64 5.92 10.64 15.19
C PRO A 64 6.93 10.35 16.31
N GLY A 65 7.74 9.30 16.17
CA GLY A 65 8.73 8.89 17.17
C GLY A 65 10.12 8.57 16.62
N SER A 66 10.81 9.52 15.99
CA SER A 66 12.20 9.32 15.53
C SER A 66 12.41 8.07 14.64
N GLY A 67 11.53 7.88 13.65
CA GLY A 67 11.56 6.71 12.75
C GLY A 67 10.49 5.66 13.05
N ASP A 68 9.51 5.96 13.89
CA ASP A 68 8.37 5.07 14.13
C ASP A 68 7.07 5.87 14.36
N LEU A 69 5.94 5.17 14.37
CA LEU A 69 4.63 5.77 14.63
C LEU A 69 4.05 5.26 15.94
N TRP A 70 3.77 6.18 16.87
CA TRP A 70 3.18 5.88 18.18
C TRP A 70 1.68 6.11 18.17
N LEU A 71 0.96 5.24 18.85
CA LEU A 71 -0.43 5.43 19.22
C LEU A 71 -0.54 5.33 20.74
N HIS A 72 -1.02 6.38 21.37
CA HIS A 72 -1.35 6.42 22.79
C HIS A 72 -2.85 6.55 22.97
N SER A 73 -3.37 5.88 23.98
CA SER A 73 -4.80 5.68 24.11
C SER A 73 -5.25 5.62 25.55
N GLN A 74 -6.26 6.43 25.84
CA GLN A 74 -7.24 6.16 26.89
C GLN A 74 -8.46 5.52 26.20
N PHE A 75 -9.35 4.88 26.98
CA PHE A 75 -10.51 4.17 26.43
C PHE A 75 -11.30 5.06 25.44
N GLY A 76 -11.48 4.58 24.21
CA GLY A 76 -12.16 5.33 23.14
C GLY A 76 -11.28 6.28 22.33
N SER A 77 -9.96 6.23 22.50
CA SER A 77 -9.00 6.94 21.64
C SER A 77 -9.10 6.53 20.18
N SER A 78 -8.62 7.41 19.34
CA SER A 78 -8.87 7.41 17.93
C SER A 78 -7.96 6.42 17.20
N PRO A 79 -8.53 5.55 16.35
CA PRO A 79 -7.69 4.67 15.55
C PRO A 79 -6.89 5.44 14.52
N TYR A 80 -5.72 4.89 14.20
CA TYR A 80 -5.03 5.26 12.96
C TYR A 80 -5.53 4.39 11.83
N GLN A 81 -5.78 5.01 10.68
CA GLN A 81 -6.12 4.30 9.47
C GLN A 81 -4.97 4.36 8.48
N ILE A 82 -4.55 3.20 7.99
CA ILE A 82 -3.55 3.03 6.93
C ILE A 82 -4.29 2.57 5.67
N ARG A 83 -4.08 3.26 4.55
CA ARG A 83 -4.72 2.97 3.26
C ARG A 83 -3.83 3.40 2.10
N ARG A 84 -4.11 2.90 0.89
CA ARG A 84 -3.46 3.44 -0.31
C ARG A 84 -4.06 4.77 -0.73
N THR A 85 -3.20 5.69 -1.17
CA THR A 85 -3.60 7.02 -1.68
C THR A 85 -4.45 6.91 -2.95
N ASP A 86 -4.25 5.88 -3.76
CA ASP A 86 -5.04 5.61 -4.98
C ASP A 86 -6.34 4.84 -4.71
N GLY A 87 -6.62 4.48 -3.46
CA GLY A 87 -7.80 3.71 -3.07
C GLY A 87 -7.84 2.28 -3.57
N ALA A 88 -6.75 1.75 -4.13
CA ALA A 88 -6.68 0.36 -4.55
C ALA A 88 -6.47 -0.57 -3.33
N ASN A 89 -6.82 -1.85 -3.52
CA ASN A 89 -6.56 -2.87 -2.52
C ASN A 89 -5.05 -3.18 -2.40
N PHE A 90 -4.68 -3.70 -1.23
CA PHE A 90 -3.34 -4.18 -0.91
C PHE A 90 -3.39 -5.33 0.09
N ASP A 91 -2.25 -5.97 0.28
CA ASP A 91 -2.05 -6.92 1.37
C ASP A 91 -1.18 -6.27 2.45
N VAL A 92 -1.51 -6.51 3.72
CA VAL A 92 -0.60 -6.23 4.83
C VAL A 92 0.00 -7.55 5.29
N LEU A 93 1.32 -7.67 5.20
CA LEU A 93 2.04 -8.90 5.50
C LEU A 93 2.50 -8.92 6.96
N GLY A 94 2.87 -7.77 7.50
CA GLY A 94 3.34 -7.63 8.88
C GLY A 94 3.94 -6.27 9.15
N PHE A 95 4.46 -6.08 10.35
CA PHE A 95 5.10 -4.86 10.82
C PHE A 95 5.99 -5.16 12.04
N GLU A 96 6.88 -4.25 12.39
CA GLU A 96 7.53 -4.26 13.70
C GLU A 96 6.63 -3.59 14.73
N TYR A 97 6.53 -4.16 15.92
CA TYR A 97 5.66 -3.70 16.99
C TYR A 97 6.36 -3.71 18.35
N LEU A 98 6.10 -2.69 19.16
CA LEU A 98 6.45 -2.64 20.59
C LEU A 98 5.30 -1.96 21.35
N GLY A 99 4.99 -2.45 22.54
CA GLY A 99 4.05 -1.81 23.47
C GLY A 99 2.92 -2.74 23.89
N GLY A 100 1.81 -2.16 24.33
CA GLY A 100 0.71 -2.87 24.97
C GLY A 100 -0.36 -3.41 24.02
N THR A 101 -1.60 -3.43 24.50
CA THR A 101 -2.70 -4.16 23.85
C THR A 101 -3.22 -3.39 22.64
N SER A 102 -3.08 -4.01 21.46
CA SER A 102 -3.52 -3.42 20.19
C SER A 102 -4.50 -4.33 19.45
N THR A 103 -5.43 -3.70 18.75
CA THR A 103 -6.35 -4.35 17.82
C THR A 103 -6.20 -3.75 16.43
N PHE A 104 -5.96 -4.61 15.44
CA PHE A 104 -5.91 -4.26 14.02
C PHE A 104 -7.16 -4.80 13.34
N ILE A 105 -7.89 -3.94 12.63
CA ILE A 105 -9.14 -4.29 11.95
C ILE A 105 -9.05 -3.86 10.48
N ALA A 106 -9.20 -4.80 9.57
CA ALA A 106 -9.30 -4.50 8.14
C ALA A 106 -10.75 -4.20 7.73
N ASP A 107 -10.91 -3.49 6.60
CA ASP A 107 -12.22 -3.15 6.03
C ASP A 107 -13.10 -4.38 5.70
N ASN A 108 -12.47 -5.51 5.42
CA ASN A 108 -13.14 -6.79 5.17
C ASN A 108 -13.62 -7.49 6.47
N GLY A 109 -13.41 -6.90 7.65
CA GLY A 109 -13.78 -7.43 8.96
C GLY A 109 -12.74 -8.35 9.61
N ALA A 110 -11.59 -8.61 8.97
CA ALA A 110 -10.50 -9.33 9.60
C ALA A 110 -9.99 -8.57 10.84
N THR A 111 -9.72 -9.31 11.91
CA THR A 111 -9.25 -8.74 13.18
C THR A 111 -8.02 -9.49 13.65
N PHE A 112 -7.03 -8.76 14.17
CA PHE A 112 -5.84 -9.30 14.81
C PHE A 112 -5.59 -8.55 16.11
N ASN A 113 -5.33 -9.28 17.21
CA ASN A 113 -5.12 -8.70 18.53
C ASN A 113 -3.72 -9.03 19.03
N ILE A 114 -3.02 -8.02 19.51
CA ILE A 114 -1.85 -8.13 20.38
C ILE A 114 -2.36 -7.90 21.80
N VAL A 115 -2.09 -8.84 22.70
CA VAL A 115 -2.63 -8.80 24.07
C VAL A 115 -1.49 -8.61 25.07
N GLY A 116 -1.58 -7.53 25.84
CA GLY A 116 -0.59 -7.15 26.83
C GLY A 116 0.67 -6.52 26.23
N GLU A 117 1.62 -6.19 27.11
CA GLU A 117 2.91 -5.63 26.74
C GLU A 117 3.76 -6.68 26.00
N VAL A 118 4.23 -6.32 24.81
CA VAL A 118 5.16 -7.13 24.02
C VAL A 118 6.44 -6.35 23.71
N PRO A 119 7.62 -7.00 23.74
CA PRO A 119 8.87 -6.37 23.34
C PRO A 119 8.88 -6.11 21.82
N LEU A 120 9.86 -5.31 21.36
CA LEU A 120 10.05 -5.05 19.94
C LEU A 120 10.18 -6.36 19.17
N THR A 121 9.22 -6.63 18.30
CA THR A 121 9.13 -7.89 17.56
C THR A 121 8.49 -7.68 16.19
N HIS A 122 8.81 -8.56 15.25
CA HIS A 122 8.10 -8.61 13.99
C HIS A 122 6.80 -9.40 14.15
N VAL A 123 5.68 -8.79 13.78
CA VAL A 123 4.36 -9.38 13.81
C VAL A 123 3.92 -9.68 12.38
N GLU A 124 3.76 -10.97 12.07
CA GLU A 124 3.15 -11.41 10.81
C GLU A 124 1.63 -11.37 10.91
N LEU A 125 0.98 -10.76 9.93
CA LEU A 125 -0.48 -10.75 9.83
C LEU A 125 -1.01 -11.98 9.08
N PRO A 126 -2.17 -12.52 9.49
CA PRO A 126 -2.79 -13.65 8.81
C PRO A 126 -3.28 -13.26 7.41
N ALA A 127 -3.45 -14.25 6.53
CA ALA A 127 -3.90 -14.06 5.14
C ALA A 127 -5.27 -13.36 5.01
N SER A 128 -6.03 -13.23 6.09
CA SER A 128 -7.26 -12.43 6.13
C SER A 128 -7.02 -10.92 5.96
N PHE A 129 -5.78 -10.44 6.10
CA PHE A 129 -5.37 -9.05 5.84
C PHE A 129 -4.90 -8.81 4.39
N GLN A 130 -5.23 -9.73 3.49
CA GLN A 130 -4.95 -9.60 2.05
C GLN A 130 -6.15 -9.03 1.30
N ASN A 131 -5.87 -8.31 0.21
CA ASN A 131 -6.86 -7.65 -0.63
C ASN A 131 -7.82 -6.71 0.16
N VAL A 132 -7.26 -5.93 1.07
CA VAL A 132 -7.98 -4.95 1.91
C VAL A 132 -7.86 -3.54 1.34
N ASN A 133 -8.82 -2.66 1.62
CA ASN A 133 -8.74 -1.25 1.23
C ASN A 133 -8.11 -0.36 2.31
N TYR A 134 -8.26 -0.75 3.58
CA TYR A 134 -7.64 -0.08 4.70
C TYR A 134 -7.52 -1.02 5.89
N ILE A 135 -6.59 -0.70 6.78
CA ILE A 135 -6.53 -1.25 8.13
C ILE A 135 -6.62 -0.12 9.14
N ASN A 136 -7.35 -0.36 10.23
CA ASN A 136 -7.42 0.51 11.38
C ASN A 136 -6.64 -0.13 12.52
N TRP A 137 -5.81 0.66 13.19
CA TRP A 137 -5.09 0.28 14.40
C TRP A 137 -5.68 1.01 15.59
N TYR A 138 -6.13 0.24 16.58
CA TYR A 138 -6.66 0.70 17.86
C TYR A 138 -5.73 0.23 18.96
N MET A 139 -5.50 1.09 19.92
CA MET A 139 -5.08 0.65 21.25
C MET A 139 -6.32 0.31 22.06
N THR A 140 -6.24 -0.77 22.82
CA THR A 140 -7.35 -1.24 23.64
C THR A 140 -6.94 -1.08 25.10
N THR A 141 -7.62 -0.22 25.86
CA THR A 141 -7.38 -0.13 27.30
C THR A 141 -7.62 -1.50 27.93
N PRO A 142 -6.60 -2.12 28.56
CA PRO A 142 -6.73 -3.49 29.07
C PRO A 142 -7.62 -3.58 30.31
N ASP A 143 -7.88 -2.46 30.99
CA ASP A 143 -8.72 -2.40 32.19
C ASP A 143 -9.99 -1.57 31.97
N PRO A 144 -11.19 -2.20 31.94
CA PRO A 144 -12.46 -1.48 31.82
C PRO A 144 -12.81 -0.65 33.07
N ASP A 145 -12.14 -0.89 34.20
CA ASP A 145 -12.34 -0.15 35.45
C ASP A 145 -11.36 1.04 35.59
N ASP A 146 -10.29 1.08 34.78
CA ASP A 146 -9.36 2.21 34.68
C ASP A 146 -9.52 2.97 33.36
N ILE A 147 -10.57 3.80 33.31
CA ILE A 147 -10.89 4.64 32.15
C ILE A 147 -9.82 5.71 31.85
N TYR A 148 -8.86 5.92 32.75
CA TYR A 148 -7.71 6.81 32.56
C TYR A 148 -6.40 6.03 32.38
N GLY A 149 -6.47 4.70 32.36
CA GLY A 149 -5.35 3.82 32.05
C GLY A 149 -4.88 4.11 30.63
N GLU A 150 -3.66 4.64 30.53
CA GLU A 150 -3.01 4.87 29.25
C GLU A 150 -2.34 3.58 28.79
N ASP A 151 -2.73 3.12 27.60
CA ASP A 151 -1.97 2.12 26.87
C ASP A 151 -1.26 2.79 25.69
N TRP A 152 -0.17 2.19 25.24
CA TRP A 152 0.61 2.70 24.12
C TRP A 152 1.13 1.58 23.25
N GLY A 153 1.29 1.86 21.97
CA GLY A 153 1.96 0.98 21.03
C GLY A 153 2.70 1.80 20.00
N ARG A 154 3.72 1.22 19.41
CA ARG A 154 4.40 1.77 18.25
C ARG A 154 4.51 0.74 17.14
N ILE A 155 4.40 1.21 15.92
CA ILE A 155 4.65 0.41 14.72
C ILE A 155 5.74 1.04 13.87
N ASP A 156 6.50 0.17 13.22
CA ASP A 156 7.50 0.51 12.22
C ASP A 156 7.54 -0.59 11.14
N ASN A 157 8.19 -0.32 10.01
CA ASN A 157 8.48 -1.28 8.94
C ASN A 157 7.24 -2.06 8.50
N ILE A 158 6.16 -1.35 8.18
CA ILE A 158 4.90 -1.99 7.73
C ILE A 158 5.14 -2.57 6.34
N VAL A 159 5.17 -3.90 6.27
CA VAL A 159 5.40 -4.63 5.03
C VAL A 159 4.07 -4.87 4.33
N THR A 160 3.92 -4.29 3.15
CA THR A 160 2.74 -4.45 2.31
C THR A 160 3.09 -5.12 0.99
N ARG A 161 2.07 -5.71 0.35
CA ARG A 161 2.16 -6.13 -1.05
C ARG A 161 1.09 -5.41 -1.85
N VAL A 162 1.51 -4.73 -2.89
CA VAL A 162 0.61 -4.05 -3.81
C VAL A 162 0.46 -4.87 -5.08
N ALA A 163 -0.80 -5.06 -5.50
CA ALA A 163 -1.07 -5.70 -6.78
C ALA A 163 -0.41 -4.87 -7.89
N PRO A 164 0.12 -5.54 -8.93
CA PRO A 164 0.75 -4.85 -10.02
C PRO A 164 -0.21 -3.90 -10.70
N VAL A 165 0.16 -2.62 -10.76
CA VAL A 165 -0.55 -1.67 -11.60
C VAL A 165 -0.22 -2.06 -13.04
N PRO A 166 -1.21 -2.37 -13.90
CA PRO A 166 -0.95 -2.60 -15.31
C PRO A 166 -0.19 -1.40 -15.85
N GLU A 167 0.99 -1.60 -16.43
CA GLU A 167 1.73 -0.48 -17.00
C GLU A 167 0.79 0.25 -17.96
N PRO A 168 0.63 1.57 -17.80
CA PRO A 168 -0.28 2.30 -18.67
C PRO A 168 0.24 2.09 -20.09
N ALA A 169 -0.69 1.86 -21.03
CA ALA A 169 -0.44 1.35 -22.38
C ALA A 169 0.63 2.10 -23.21
N HIS A 170 1.24 3.16 -22.70
CA HIS A 170 2.37 3.90 -23.22
C HIS A 170 3.53 3.03 -23.70
N ALA A 171 3.97 2.00 -22.97
CA ALA A 171 5.04 1.12 -23.45
C ALA A 171 4.62 0.35 -24.70
N GLY A 172 3.39 -0.18 -24.70
CA GLY A 172 2.78 -0.82 -25.87
C GLY A 172 2.57 0.17 -27.03
N MET A 173 2.09 1.38 -26.76
CA MET A 173 1.87 2.43 -27.75
C MET A 173 3.18 2.97 -28.33
N LEU A 174 4.22 3.09 -27.53
CA LEU A 174 5.58 3.44 -27.97
C LEU A 174 6.12 2.35 -28.88
N GLY A 175 5.98 1.08 -28.48
CA GLY A 175 6.35 -0.07 -29.30
C GLY A 175 5.61 -0.11 -30.64
N LEU A 176 4.29 0.14 -30.63
CA LEU A 176 3.47 0.26 -31.84
C LEU A 176 3.88 1.45 -32.70
N GLY A 177 4.15 2.61 -32.09
CA GLY A 177 4.60 3.82 -32.78
C GLY A 177 5.94 3.61 -33.49
N LEU A 178 6.93 3.03 -32.79
CA LEU A 178 8.24 2.69 -33.37
C LEU A 178 8.12 1.61 -34.47
N GLY A 179 7.29 0.60 -34.26
CA GLY A 179 7.00 -0.43 -35.25
C GLY A 179 6.37 0.14 -36.52
N ALA A 180 5.40 1.05 -36.39
CA ALA A 180 4.78 1.75 -37.50
C ALA A 180 5.80 2.63 -38.25
N LEU A 181 6.69 3.32 -37.54
CA LEU A 181 7.74 4.16 -38.13
C LEU A 181 8.72 3.33 -38.98
N LEU A 182 9.16 2.18 -38.46
CA LEU A 182 10.05 1.26 -39.18
C LEU A 182 9.38 0.66 -40.42
N ALA A 183 8.09 0.33 -40.33
CA ALA A 183 7.32 -0.15 -41.46
C ALA A 183 7.16 0.92 -42.56
N ALA A 184 6.89 2.17 -42.17
CA ALA A 184 6.82 3.31 -43.07
C ALA A 184 8.15 3.55 -43.80
N ARG A 185 9.28 3.54 -43.08
CA ARG A 185 10.63 3.71 -43.65
C ARG A 185 10.98 2.63 -44.67
N ARG A 186 10.62 1.37 -44.40
CA ARG A 186 10.84 0.25 -45.35
C ARG A 186 9.98 0.38 -46.62
N ARG A 187 8.80 0.97 -46.51
CA ARG A 187 7.88 1.17 -47.65
C ARG A 187 8.36 2.31 -48.55
N ALA A 188 8.94 3.37 -47.98
CA ALA A 188 9.53 4.47 -48.74
C ALA A 188 10.71 3.99 -49.60
N ARG A 189 11.65 3.23 -49.03
CA ARG A 189 12.82 2.67 -49.74
C ARG A 189 12.52 1.63 -50.83
N ARG A 190 11.28 1.15 -50.94
CA ARG A 190 10.84 0.24 -52.00
C ARG A 190 10.21 0.97 -53.20
N LYS A 191 9.96 2.27 -53.05
CA LYS A 191 9.43 3.13 -54.12
C LYS A 191 10.54 3.92 -54.84
N GLU A 192 11.75 3.90 -54.29
CA GLU A 192 13.01 4.27 -54.96
C GLU A 192 13.56 3.04 -55.69
#